data_AF-A0A975SX98-F1
#
_entry.id   AF-A0A975SX98-F1
#
_cell.length_a   1.000
_cell.length_b   1.000
_cell.length_c   1.000
_cell.angle_alpha   90.00
_cell.angle_beta   90.00
_cell.angle_gamma   90.00
#
_symmetry.space_group_name_H-M   'P 1'
#
loop_
_entity.id
_entity.type
_entity.pdbx_description
1 polymer ?
#
loop_
_entity_poly.entity_id
_entity_poly.type
_entity_poly.pdbx_seq_one_letter_code
_entity_poly.pdbx_strand_id
1 'polypeptide(L)'
;MSLHQVTIASGGHADWSTPVRINDEQLQASYQGIFVCRFSFENAGSHYLKMRIVGVDEMDNAGEVPSGFGALEFQDADGDLLRGRTDWFRSDEVDQGTWTFNSGTGKWEGAAGKVSMLLNYMSDSLGTPPASLRADPLRRIH
;
A
#
# COMPACT_ATOMS: atom_id res chain seq x y z
N MET A 1 -9.28 15.47 21.54
CA MET A 1 -9.05 14.35 20.61
C MET A 1 -8.42 13.22 21.39
N SER A 2 -8.97 12.01 21.30
CA SER A 2 -8.36 10.80 21.88
C SER A 2 -7.30 10.25 20.94
N LEU A 3 -6.15 9.89 21.49
CA LEU A 3 -5.13 9.13 20.76
C LEU A 3 -5.54 7.66 20.80
N HIS A 4 -5.58 7.03 19.62
CA HIS A 4 -5.83 5.60 19.50
C HIS A 4 -4.58 4.94 18.94
N GLN A 5 -4.13 3.87 19.58
CA GLN A 5 -3.15 2.98 18.99
C GLN A 5 -3.85 2.10 17.96
N VAL A 6 -3.32 2.09 16.74
CA VAL A 6 -3.87 1.33 15.61
C VAL A 6 -2.78 0.45 15.03
N THR A 7 -3.11 -0.82 14.82
CA THR A 7 -2.30 -1.74 14.03
C THR A 7 -3.00 -2.02 12.71
N ILE A 8 -2.24 -2.00 11.61
CA ILE A 8 -2.78 -2.22 10.27
C ILE A 8 -2.14 -3.45 9.66
N ALA A 9 -2.97 -4.37 9.16
CA ALA A 9 -2.53 -5.45 8.27
C ALA A 9 -3.18 -5.25 6.90
N SER A 10 -2.45 -5.47 5.81
CA SER A 10 -2.98 -5.32 4.46
C SER A 10 -2.58 -6.47 3.55
N GLY A 11 -3.39 -6.71 2.52
CA GLY A 11 -3.08 -7.61 1.41
C GLY A 11 -3.69 -7.06 0.13
N GLY A 12 -2.95 -7.12 -0.98
CA GLY A 12 -3.38 -6.54 -2.25
C GLY A 12 -2.31 -6.63 -3.31
N HIS A 13 -2.52 -5.85 -4.37
CA HIS A 13 -1.64 -5.78 -5.54
C HIS A 13 -1.49 -4.33 -5.99
N ALA A 14 -0.33 -4.00 -6.55
CA ALA A 14 -0.04 -2.72 -7.16
C ALA A 14 0.55 -2.92 -8.56
N ASP A 15 0.11 -2.09 -9.50
CA ASP A 15 0.62 -2.02 -10.86
C ASP A 15 1.55 -0.82 -11.00
N TRP A 16 2.70 -1.05 -11.61
CA TRP A 16 3.70 -0.02 -11.85
C TRP A 16 3.70 0.39 -13.31
N SER A 17 3.95 1.68 -13.52
CA SER A 17 4.27 2.23 -14.84
C SER A 17 5.72 1.94 -15.23
N THR A 18 6.08 2.21 -16.48
CA THR A 18 7.47 2.19 -16.92
C THR A 18 8.28 3.26 -16.18
N PRO A 19 9.42 2.90 -15.54
CA PRO A 19 10.29 3.87 -14.89
C PRO A 19 10.79 4.95 -15.86
N VAL A 20 10.80 6.19 -15.40
CA VAL A 20 11.30 7.36 -16.13
C VAL A 20 12.48 7.95 -15.38
N ARG A 21 13.57 8.22 -16.10
CA ARG A 21 14.74 8.92 -15.55
C ARG A 21 14.42 10.38 -15.29
N ILE A 22 14.64 10.84 -14.05
CA ILE A 22 14.40 12.23 -13.64
C ILE A 22 15.72 13.02 -13.52
N ASN A 23 16.82 12.34 -13.20
CA ASN A 23 18.18 12.89 -13.23
C ASN A 23 19.23 11.76 -13.42
N ASP A 24 20.52 12.08 -13.28
CA ASP A 24 21.62 11.13 -13.49
C ASP A 24 21.62 9.96 -12.50
N GLU A 25 21.00 10.14 -11.32
CA GLU A 25 21.05 9.19 -10.21
C GLU A 25 19.69 8.55 -9.90
N GLN A 26 18.58 9.12 -10.41
CA GLN A 26 17.22 8.78 -9.99
C GLN A 26 16.29 8.46 -11.17
N LEU A 27 15.56 7.36 -11.04
CA LEU A 27 14.36 7.06 -11.81
C LEU A 27 13.12 7.17 -10.91
N GLN A 28 11.96 7.32 -11.53
CA GLN A 28 10.66 7.28 -10.85
C GLN A 28 9.67 6.43 -11.64
N ALA A 29 8.87 5.65 -10.93
CA ALA A 29 7.73 4.95 -11.49
C ALA A 29 6.47 5.34 -10.73
N SER A 30 5.43 5.77 -11.45
CA SER A 30 4.10 5.89 -10.84
C SER A 30 3.53 4.50 -10.61
N TYR A 31 2.78 4.34 -9.52
CA TYR A 31 2.06 3.12 -9.20
C TYR A 31 0.62 3.40 -8.81
N GLN A 32 -0.23 2.39 -9.00
CA GLN A 32 -1.59 2.36 -8.46
C GLN A 32 -1.84 1.00 -7.83
N GLY A 33 -2.64 0.94 -6.76
CA GLY A 33 -2.93 -0.34 -6.12
C GLY A 33 -4.27 -0.39 -5.42
N ILE A 34 -4.74 -1.62 -5.22
CA ILE A 34 -5.97 -1.93 -4.48
C ILE A 34 -5.64 -2.98 -3.44
N PHE A 35 -6.03 -2.70 -2.20
CA PHE A 35 -5.77 -3.57 -1.07
C PHE A 35 -7.01 -3.72 -0.20
N VAL A 36 -7.03 -4.78 0.59
CA VAL A 36 -7.92 -4.90 1.75
C VAL A 36 -7.06 -4.73 3.00
N CYS A 37 -7.45 -3.80 3.86
CA CYS A 37 -6.75 -3.45 5.08
C CYS A 37 -7.63 -3.77 6.29
N ARG A 38 -7.04 -4.40 7.31
CA ARG A 38 -7.65 -4.57 8.63
C ARG A 38 -7.01 -3.58 9.61
N PHE A 39 -7.80 -2.66 10.13
CA PHE A 39 -7.41 -1.77 11.22
C PHE A 39 -7.85 -2.38 12.53
N SER A 40 -6.91 -2.62 13.45
CA SER A 40 -7.18 -3.12 14.79
C SER A 40 -6.91 -2.02 15.81
N PHE A 41 -7.94 -1.67 16.56
CA PHE A 41 -7.89 -0.68 17.64
C PHE A 41 -7.93 -1.41 18.98
N GLU A 42 -7.06 -1.02 19.92
CA GLU A 42 -6.91 -1.70 21.22
C GLU A 42 -8.25 -1.93 21.95
N ASN A 43 -9.18 -0.97 21.86
CA ASN A 43 -10.45 -0.97 22.59
C ASN A 43 -11.72 -0.92 21.71
N ALA A 44 -11.58 -1.02 20.38
CA ALA A 44 -12.72 -0.87 19.46
C ALA A 44 -12.84 -2.00 18.43
N GLY A 45 -12.01 -3.06 18.54
CA GLY A 45 -12.05 -4.20 17.63
C GLY A 45 -11.41 -3.91 16.28
N SER A 46 -11.81 -4.66 15.25
CA SER A 46 -11.23 -4.57 13.92
C SER A 46 -12.21 -4.03 12.89
N HIS A 47 -11.74 -3.10 12.06
CA HIS A 47 -12.45 -2.58 10.89
C HIS A 47 -11.73 -3.04 9.62
N TYR A 48 -12.49 -3.45 8.62
CA TYR A 48 -11.96 -3.84 7.31
C TYR A 48 -12.31 -2.76 6.29
N LEU A 49 -11.27 -2.24 5.63
CA LEU A 49 -11.40 -1.16 4.66
C LEU A 49 -10.76 -1.58 3.34
N LYS A 50 -11.42 -1.26 2.23
CA LYS A 50 -10.81 -1.30 0.90
C LYS A 50 -9.93 -0.07 0.74
N MET A 51 -8.65 -0.26 0.46
CA MET A 51 -7.72 0.82 0.14
C MET A 51 -7.53 0.94 -1.36
N ARG A 52 -7.54 2.17 -1.86
CA ARG A 52 -6.97 2.58 -3.13
C ARG A 52 -5.75 3.45 -2.84
N ILE A 53 -4.68 3.20 -3.57
CA ILE A 53 -3.46 3.99 -3.48
C ILE A 53 -3.00 4.38 -4.87
N VAL A 54 -2.52 5.61 -5.02
CA VAL A 54 -1.78 6.08 -6.19
C VAL A 54 -0.57 6.85 -5.73
N GLY A 55 0.59 6.59 -6.32
CA GLY A 55 1.83 7.18 -5.83
C GLY A 55 2.96 7.10 -6.83
N VAL A 56 4.15 7.45 -6.33
CA VAL A 56 5.41 7.41 -7.05
C VAL A 56 6.43 6.69 -6.18
N ASP A 57 7.06 5.70 -6.78
CA ASP A 57 8.23 5.02 -6.24
C ASP A 57 9.49 5.66 -6.83
N GLU A 58 10.43 5.97 -5.95
CA GLU A 58 11.73 6.52 -6.27
C GLU A 58 12.72 5.36 -6.41
N MET A 59 13.45 5.34 -7.51
CA MET A 59 14.32 4.23 -7.86
C MET A 59 15.74 4.72 -8.15
N ASP A 60 16.74 3.91 -7.86
CA ASP A 60 18.11 4.15 -8.29
C ASP A 60 18.39 3.60 -9.69
N ASN A 61 19.59 3.83 -10.21
CA ASN A 61 20.02 3.34 -11.52
C ASN A 61 20.14 1.81 -11.64
N ALA A 62 20.20 1.08 -10.52
CA ALA A 62 20.18 -0.38 -10.49
C ALA A 62 18.75 -0.93 -10.54
N GLY A 63 17.73 -0.07 -10.40
CA GLY A 63 16.33 -0.44 -10.34
C GLY A 63 15.85 -0.79 -8.92
N GLU A 64 16.67 -0.54 -7.90
CA GLU A 64 16.25 -0.68 -6.51
C GLU A 64 15.29 0.44 -6.13
N VAL A 65 14.34 0.14 -5.25
CA VAL A 65 13.29 1.07 -4.83
C VAL A 65 13.45 1.41 -3.34
N PRO A 66 14.29 2.39 -2.99
CA PRO A 66 14.57 2.74 -1.60
C PRO A 66 13.42 3.51 -0.92
N SER A 67 12.55 4.18 -1.66
CA SER A 67 11.50 5.03 -1.10
C SER A 67 10.38 5.31 -2.08
N GLY A 68 9.29 5.87 -1.56
CA GLY A 68 8.20 6.38 -2.35
C GLY A 68 7.13 7.07 -1.51
N PHE A 69 6.11 7.58 -2.19
CA PHE A 69 5.00 8.24 -1.54
C PHE A 69 3.72 8.13 -2.37
N GLY A 70 2.56 8.23 -1.72
CA GLY A 70 1.29 8.11 -2.43
C GLY A 70 0.10 8.67 -1.66
N ALA A 71 -0.96 8.98 -2.38
CA ALA A 71 -2.26 9.30 -1.81
C ALA A 71 -3.03 8.02 -1.49
N LEU A 72 -3.70 8.02 -0.33
CA LEU A 72 -4.48 6.89 0.18
C LEU A 72 -5.96 7.28 0.24
N GLU A 73 -6.83 6.39 -0.22
CA GLU A 73 -8.27 6.43 0.07
C GLU A 73 -8.71 5.05 0.59
N PHE A 74 -9.33 5.04 1.76
CA PHE A 74 -9.92 3.87 2.37
C PHE A 74 -11.43 4.01 2.37
N GLN A 75 -12.13 2.91 2.09
CA GLN A 75 -13.58 2.83 2.13
C GLN A 75 -14.00 1.63 2.99
N ASP A 76 -14.90 1.85 3.94
CA ASP A 76 -15.49 0.77 4.72
C ASP A 76 -16.81 0.25 4.14
N ALA A 77 -17.43 -0.70 4.84
CA ALA A 77 -18.66 -1.37 4.41
C ALA A 77 -19.90 -0.44 4.34
N ASP A 78 -19.90 0.67 5.09
CA ASP A 78 -21.00 1.65 5.07
C ASP A 78 -20.80 2.69 3.95
N GLY A 79 -19.66 2.63 3.24
CA GLY A 79 -19.28 3.55 2.18
C GLY A 79 -18.58 4.81 2.69
N ASP A 80 -18.31 4.91 4.00
CA ASP A 80 -17.58 6.04 4.56
C ASP A 80 -16.11 5.98 4.17
N LEU A 81 -15.51 7.17 3.99
CA LEU A 81 -14.18 7.33 3.43
C LEU A 81 -13.21 7.87 4.47
N LEU A 82 -11.97 7.38 4.43
CA LEU A 82 -10.84 7.91 5.18
C LEU A 82 -9.69 8.14 4.20
N ARG A 83 -9.08 9.32 4.22
CA ARG A 83 -8.09 9.74 3.23
C ARG A 83 -6.81 10.20 3.89
N GLY A 84 -5.72 10.03 3.15
CA GLY A 84 -4.40 10.37 3.64
C GLY A 84 -3.31 10.27 2.60
N ARG A 85 -2.09 10.17 3.11
CA ARG A 85 -0.85 10.03 2.35
C ARG A 85 0.02 8.98 3.02
N THR A 86 0.75 8.20 2.23
CA THR A 86 1.88 7.41 2.69
C THR A 86 3.18 8.08 2.26
N ASP A 87 4.16 8.07 3.14
CA ASP A 87 5.57 8.29 2.83
C ASP A 87 6.31 7.06 3.34
N TRP A 88 7.03 6.36 2.47
CA TRP A 88 7.63 5.07 2.76
C TRP A 88 9.09 4.99 2.31
N PHE A 89 9.85 4.14 2.96
CA PHE A 89 11.25 3.84 2.68
C PHE A 89 11.56 2.39 3.01
N ARG A 90 12.56 1.80 2.33
CA ARG A 90 13.05 0.45 2.61
C ARG A 90 14.19 0.50 3.62
N SER A 91 14.11 -0.34 4.66
CA SER A 91 15.18 -0.53 5.64
C SER A 91 15.24 -1.99 6.04
N ASP A 92 16.43 -2.60 5.95
CA ASP A 92 16.67 -4.01 6.25
C ASP A 92 15.71 -4.96 5.52
N GLU A 93 15.52 -4.75 4.21
CA GLU A 93 14.61 -5.51 3.33
C GLU A 93 13.11 -5.41 3.67
N VAL A 94 12.74 -4.54 4.61
CA VAL A 94 11.34 -4.28 4.99
C VAL A 94 10.95 -2.86 4.60
N ASP A 95 9.78 -2.71 3.97
CA ASP A 95 9.27 -1.37 3.69
C ASP A 95 8.64 -0.81 4.97
N GLN A 96 9.11 0.36 5.37
CA GLN A 96 8.71 1.09 6.55
C GLN A 96 8.15 2.46 6.12
N GLY A 97 7.38 3.10 6.97
CA GLY A 97 6.87 4.42 6.60
C GLY A 97 5.86 4.99 7.58
N THR A 98 5.19 6.04 7.14
CA THR A 98 4.11 6.68 7.88
C THR A 98 2.91 6.91 6.98
N TRP A 99 1.75 6.45 7.43
CA TRP A 99 0.47 6.89 6.89
C TRP A 99 -0.03 8.08 7.68
N THR A 100 -0.26 9.19 6.99
CA THR A 100 -0.83 10.41 7.54
C THR A 100 -2.27 10.56 7.06
N PHE A 101 -3.23 10.49 7.98
CA PHE A 101 -4.64 10.73 7.70
C PHE A 101 -4.99 12.19 7.92
N ASN A 102 -5.71 12.79 6.97
CA ASN A 102 -6.02 14.22 6.98
C ASN A 102 -7.51 14.54 6.79
N SER A 103 -8.35 13.56 6.44
CA SER A 103 -9.78 13.76 6.30
C SER A 103 -10.53 12.44 6.28
N GLY A 104 -11.83 12.50 6.61
CA GLY A 104 -12.75 11.38 6.48
C GLY A 104 -14.20 11.86 6.41
N THR A 105 -15.12 10.93 6.16
CA THR A 105 -16.58 11.17 6.08
C THR A 105 -17.32 10.27 7.05
N GLY A 106 -18.58 10.59 7.36
CA GLY A 106 -19.44 9.76 8.21
C GLY A 106 -18.78 9.50 9.56
N LYS A 107 -18.58 8.22 9.94
CA LYS A 107 -17.92 7.90 11.21
C LYS A 107 -16.44 8.27 11.28
N TRP A 108 -15.80 8.55 10.15
CA TRP A 108 -14.41 9.01 10.07
C TRP A 108 -14.29 10.54 10.01
N GLU A 109 -15.39 11.29 10.13
CA GLU A 109 -15.34 12.74 10.13
C GLU A 109 -14.45 13.27 11.27
N GLY A 110 -13.51 14.16 10.91
CA GLY A 110 -12.51 14.68 11.84
C GLY A 110 -11.34 13.74 12.17
N ALA A 111 -11.27 12.56 11.55
CA ALA A 111 -10.13 11.66 11.72
C ALA A 111 -8.85 12.29 11.15
N ALA A 112 -7.85 12.45 12.01
CA ALA A 112 -6.52 12.90 11.66
C ALA A 112 -5.49 12.21 12.53
N GLY A 113 -4.32 11.90 11.98
CA GLY A 113 -3.27 11.22 12.74
C GLY A 113 -2.21 10.59 11.87
N LYS A 114 -1.25 9.94 12.54
CA LYS A 114 -0.14 9.22 11.91
C LYS A 114 -0.12 7.79 12.41
N VAL A 115 0.12 6.85 11.50
CA VAL A 115 0.29 5.43 11.81
C VAL A 115 1.58 4.94 11.16
N SER A 116 2.44 4.29 11.94
CA SER A 116 3.65 3.68 11.41
C SER A 116 3.30 2.50 10.51
N MET A 117 3.91 2.44 9.34
CA MET A 117 3.77 1.35 8.39
C MET A 117 4.96 0.40 8.52
N LEU A 118 4.66 -0.90 8.52
CA LEU A 118 5.62 -1.98 8.35
C LEU A 118 5.01 -2.96 7.34
N LEU A 119 5.60 -3.07 6.16
CA LEU A 119 5.14 -3.96 5.10
C LEU A 119 6.05 -5.19 5.06
N ASN A 120 5.55 -6.31 5.57
CA ASN A 120 6.23 -7.59 5.40
C ASN A 120 5.80 -8.18 4.05
N TYR A 121 6.76 -8.33 3.14
CA TYR A 121 6.52 -9.08 1.92
C TYR A 121 6.34 -10.55 2.32
N MET A 122 5.10 -11.04 2.25
CA MET A 122 4.83 -12.46 2.44
C MET A 122 5.21 -13.19 1.14
N SER A 123 6.50 -13.47 0.95
CA SER A 123 6.93 -14.42 -0.07
C SER A 123 6.46 -15.82 0.36
N ASP A 124 5.54 -16.40 -0.40
CA ASP A 124 5.09 -17.80 -0.36
C ASP A 124 4.70 -18.40 1.00
N SER A 125 3.42 -18.29 1.37
CA SER A 125 2.74 -19.32 2.20
C SER A 125 1.26 -19.55 1.87
N LEU A 126 0.78 -19.04 0.73
CA LEU A 126 -0.45 -19.57 0.14
C LEU A 126 -0.03 -20.73 -0.75
N GLY A 127 -0.30 -21.95 -0.27
CA GLY A 127 0.08 -23.21 -0.89
C GLY A 127 -0.10 -23.21 -2.41
N THR A 128 0.87 -23.82 -3.08
CA THR A 128 0.93 -24.09 -4.52
C THR A 128 -0.44 -24.02 -5.21
N PRO A 129 -0.66 -23.10 -6.17
CA PRO A 129 -1.93 -23.06 -6.90
C PRO A 129 -2.16 -24.42 -7.59
N PRO A 130 -3.43 -24.88 -7.71
CA PRO A 130 -3.73 -26.15 -8.38
C PRO A 130 -3.13 -26.17 -9.79
N ALA A 131 -2.62 -27.34 -10.17
CA ALA A 131 -1.81 -27.55 -11.38
C ALA A 131 -2.51 -27.14 -12.72
N SER A 132 -3.78 -26.75 -12.70
CA SER A 132 -4.55 -26.30 -13.86
C SER A 132 -4.19 -24.90 -14.38
N LEU A 133 -3.35 -24.13 -13.68
CA LEU A 133 -2.86 -22.82 -14.16
C LEU A 133 -1.41 -22.86 -14.69
N ARG A 134 -0.78 -24.05 -14.79
CA ARG A 134 0.55 -24.23 -15.42
C ARG A 134 0.45 -24.42 -16.94
N ALA A 135 -0.34 -23.58 -17.61
CA ALA A 135 -0.36 -23.53 -19.08
C ALA A 135 0.47 -22.33 -19.56
N ASP A 136 1.77 -22.58 -19.68
CA ASP A 136 2.73 -22.10 -20.69
C ASP A 136 2.74 -20.59 -21.07
N PRO A 137 3.73 -19.79 -20.61
CA PRO A 137 3.86 -18.37 -20.98
C PRO A 137 4.50 -18.13 -22.36
N LEU A 138 4.76 -19.18 -23.16
CA LEU A 138 5.37 -19.02 -24.50
C LEU A 138 4.41 -19.44 -25.62
N ARG A 139 3.34 -18.67 -25.82
CA ARG A 139 2.68 -18.60 -27.15
C ARG A 139 1.74 -17.39 -27.25
N ARG A 140 2.00 -16.59 -28.29
CA ARG A 140 1.22 -15.45 -28.83
C ARG A 140 1.59 -14.11 -28.22
N ILE A 141 2.47 -13.36 -28.89
CA ILE A 141 2.05 -12.29 -29.82
C ILE A 141 2.99 -12.34 -31.05
N HIS A 142 2.39 -12.15 -32.22
CA HIS A 142 2.98 -12.09 -33.56
C HIS A 142 3.79 -10.81 -33.80
#